data_AF-A0AAD5A5S9-F1
#
_entry.id   AF-A0AAD5A5S9-F1
#
_cell.length_a   1.000
_cell.length_b   1.000
_cell.length_c   1.000
_cell.angle_alpha   90.00
_cell.angle_beta   90.00
_cell.angle_gamma   90.00
#
_symmetry.space_group_name_H-M   'P 1'
#
loop_
_entity.id
_entity.type
_entity.pdbx_description
1 polymer ?
#
loop_
_entity_poly.entity_id
_entity_poly.type
_entity_poly.pdbx_seq_one_letter_code
_entity_poly.pdbx_strand_id
1 'polypeptide(L)'
;MNVIKHLLQKGQRQHTQSTMSWKNQTDKDTVPQTLRFLPAREPESHSPCSLFKMFFPESVVSTLCPNTNAQAAKYKWRDVTMREMYRYIGLLFYMAMVKLPSIIDYW
;
A
#
# COMPACT_ATOMS: atom_id res chain seq x y z
N MET A 1 45.94 25.21 17.55
CA MET A 1 44.50 25.15 17.88
C MET A 1 43.77 24.83 16.58
N ASN A 2 43.40 23.56 16.44
CA ASN A 2 42.54 23.08 15.36
C ASN A 2 41.15 23.69 15.53
N VAL A 3 40.46 23.92 14.42
CA VAL A 3 39.02 23.75 14.15
C VAL A 3 38.68 24.72 13.00
N ILE A 4 37.77 24.31 12.12
CA ILE A 4 37.34 24.96 10.86
C ILE A 4 38.09 24.47 9.61
N LYS A 5 38.05 23.15 9.39
CA LYS A 5 38.14 22.54 8.04
C LYS A 5 37.13 21.40 7.88
N HIS A 6 35.91 21.54 8.41
CA HIS A 6 34.96 20.42 8.48
C HIS A 6 33.52 20.77 8.09
N LEU A 7 33.29 21.71 7.18
CA LEU A 7 31.98 21.83 6.51
C LEU A 7 32.19 22.29 5.07
N LEU A 8 31.46 21.64 4.14
CA LEU A 8 31.47 21.81 2.67
C LEU A 8 32.32 20.81 1.87
N GLN A 9 32.20 19.50 2.17
CA GLN A 9 32.22 18.52 1.07
C GLN A 9 30.85 18.54 0.39
N LYS A 10 30.63 19.53 -0.48
CA LYS A 10 29.64 19.39 -1.55
C LYS A 10 30.17 18.28 -2.46
N GLY A 11 29.53 17.12 -2.43
CA GLY A 11 29.84 16.02 -3.34
C GLY A 11 29.80 16.53 -4.78
N GLN A 12 30.97 16.72 -5.38
CA GLN A 12 31.09 16.98 -6.79
C GLN A 12 30.68 15.70 -7.51
N ARG A 13 29.39 15.61 -7.86
CA ARG A 13 28.96 14.76 -8.97
C ARG A 13 29.71 15.30 -10.18
N GLN A 14 30.74 14.57 -10.62
CA GLN A 14 31.30 14.75 -11.95
C GLN A 14 30.17 14.41 -12.93
N HIS A 15 29.41 15.42 -13.33
CA HIS A 15 28.57 15.33 -14.51
C HIS A 15 29.53 15.42 -15.69
N THR A 16 30.18 14.30 -16.02
CA THR A 16 30.83 14.14 -17.31
C THR A 16 29.72 14.30 -18.34
N GLN A 17 29.60 15.49 -18.95
CA GLN A 17 28.80 15.66 -20.15
C GLN A 17 29.49 14.81 -21.23
N SER A 18 29.16 13.52 -21.27
CA SER A 18 29.38 12.75 -22.49
C SER A 18 28.51 13.41 -23.53
N THR A 19 29.11 13.98 -24.56
CA THR A 19 28.41 14.40 -25.76
C THR A 19 27.66 13.19 -26.30
N MET A 20 26.37 13.05 -25.98
CA MET A 20 25.54 11.96 -26.47
C MET A 20 25.23 12.25 -27.94
N SER A 21 26.13 11.83 -28.82
CA SER A 21 25.82 11.68 -30.24
C SER A 21 24.87 10.51 -30.42
N TRP A 22 23.93 10.63 -31.36
CA TRP A 22 23.15 9.48 -31.81
C TRP A 22 24.11 8.39 -32.31
N LYS A 23 23.84 7.15 -31.91
CA LYS A 23 24.57 5.97 -32.36
C LYS A 23 23.91 5.39 -33.61
N ASN A 24 24.73 4.87 -34.51
CA ASN A 24 24.32 4.30 -35.80
C ASN A 24 24.30 2.77 -35.70
N GLN A 25 23.83 2.10 -36.77
CA GLN A 25 23.74 0.63 -36.83
C GLN A 25 25.09 -0.09 -36.65
N THR A 26 26.21 0.59 -36.93
CA THR A 26 27.57 0.06 -36.76
C THR A 26 28.06 0.09 -35.31
N ASP A 27 27.40 0.86 -34.45
CA ASP A 27 27.78 0.94 -33.04
C ASP A 27 27.31 -0.33 -32.31
N LYS A 28 28.25 -0.96 -31.60
CA LYS A 28 27.96 -2.15 -30.81
C LYS A 28 26.95 -1.81 -29.72
N ASP A 29 25.85 -2.56 -29.68
CA ASP A 29 24.87 -2.44 -28.61
C ASP A 29 25.50 -2.86 -27.27
N THR A 30 25.28 -2.05 -26.24
CA THR A 30 25.85 -2.24 -24.91
C THR A 30 24.74 -2.13 -23.89
N VAL A 31 24.57 -3.17 -23.06
CA VAL A 31 23.60 -3.15 -21.98
C VAL A 31 23.92 -1.99 -21.03
N PRO A 32 22.97 -1.07 -20.78
CA PRO A 32 23.21 0.03 -19.87
C PRO A 32 23.48 -0.49 -18.46
N GLN A 33 24.26 0.26 -17.68
CA GLN A 33 24.49 -0.08 -16.29
C GLN A 33 23.16 -0.09 -15.55
N THR A 34 22.80 -1.23 -14.96
CA THR A 34 21.57 -1.37 -14.17
C THR A 34 21.64 -0.48 -12.93
N LEU A 35 20.70 0.45 -12.81
CA LEU A 35 20.53 1.21 -11.59
C LEU A 35 19.98 0.30 -10.48
N ARG A 36 20.51 0.42 -9.27
CA ARG A 36 19.93 -0.25 -8.10
C ARG A 36 18.70 0.52 -7.65
N PHE A 37 17.60 -0.19 -7.38
CA PHE A 37 16.45 0.38 -6.70
C PHE A 37 16.83 0.71 -5.27
N LEU A 38 16.82 2.01 -4.94
CA LEU A 38 17.12 2.54 -3.61
C LEU A 38 15.95 3.44 -3.21
N PRO A 39 14.86 2.87 -2.68
CA PRO A 39 13.69 3.64 -2.32
C PRO A 39 14.05 4.65 -1.23
N ALA A 40 13.55 5.88 -1.35
CA ALA A 40 13.80 6.94 -0.37
C ALA A 40 13.13 6.66 0.99
N ARG A 41 12.12 5.79 1.01
CA ARG A 41 11.42 5.34 2.22
C ARG A 41 11.50 3.82 2.27
N GLU A 42 11.96 3.31 3.41
CA GLU A 42 11.92 1.89 3.70
C GLU A 42 10.46 1.40 3.76
N PRO A 43 10.12 0.25 3.15
CA PRO A 43 8.78 -0.30 3.23
C PRO A 43 8.44 -0.64 4.67
N GLU A 44 7.34 -0.10 5.17
CA GLU A 44 6.85 -0.45 6.50
C GLU A 44 6.29 -1.88 6.49
N SER A 45 6.75 -2.70 7.43
CA SER A 45 6.24 -4.06 7.61
C SER A 45 4.89 -4.01 8.32
N HIS A 46 3.81 -4.07 7.54
CA HIS A 46 2.45 -4.17 8.05
C HIS A 46 1.87 -5.54 7.77
N SER A 47 1.10 -6.07 8.72
CA SER A 47 0.21 -7.19 8.43
C SER A 47 -0.94 -6.73 7.52
N PRO A 48 -1.54 -7.61 6.71
CA PRO A 48 -2.73 -7.25 5.93
C PRO A 48 -3.85 -6.67 6.80
N CYS A 49 -4.01 -7.18 8.03
CA CYS A 49 -5.02 -6.70 8.97
C CYS A 49 -4.71 -5.28 9.48
N SER A 50 -3.44 -4.96 9.76
CA SER A 50 -3.07 -3.61 10.24
C SER A 50 -3.25 -2.57 9.14
N LEU A 51 -2.91 -2.88 7.88
CA LEU A 51 -3.21 -2.00 6.74
C LEU A 51 -4.71 -1.76 6.61
N PHE A 52 -5.53 -2.83 6.67
CA PHE A 52 -6.97 -2.70 6.57
C PHE A 52 -7.56 -1.78 7.66
N LYS A 53 -7.10 -1.93 8.92
CA LYS A 53 -7.54 -1.09 10.04
C LYS A 53 -7.14 0.38 9.91
N MET A 54 -6.18 0.74 9.06
CA MET A 54 -5.87 2.16 8.78
C MET A 54 -7.02 2.86 8.03
N PHE A 55 -7.76 2.12 7.19
CA PHE A 55 -8.90 2.65 6.42
C PHE A 55 -10.24 2.38 7.10
N PHE A 56 -10.35 1.29 7.86
CA PHE A 56 -11.52 0.94 8.67
C PHE A 56 -11.16 0.87 10.16
N PRO A 57 -10.88 2.02 10.79
CA PRO A 57 -10.54 2.05 12.20
C PRO A 57 -11.74 1.63 13.06
N GLU A 58 -11.44 1.24 14.30
CA GLU A 58 -12.44 0.76 15.25
C GLU A 58 -13.52 1.82 15.54
N SER A 59 -13.18 3.10 15.49
CA SER A 59 -14.15 4.21 15.63
C SER A 59 -15.23 4.21 14.53
N VAL A 60 -14.84 3.92 13.29
CA VAL A 60 -15.78 3.82 12.16
C VAL A 60 -16.69 2.62 12.36
N VAL A 61 -16.13 1.45 12.69
CA VAL A 61 -16.92 0.23 12.90
C VAL A 61 -17.84 0.35 14.12
N SER A 62 -17.38 1.01 15.18
CA SER A 62 -18.18 1.33 16.36
C SER A 62 -19.35 2.26 16.05
N THR A 63 -19.28 3.05 14.98
CA THR A 63 -20.39 3.89 14.51
C THR A 63 -21.33 3.10 13.60
N LEU A 64 -20.82 2.15 12.82
CA LEU A 64 -21.63 1.33 11.92
C LEU A 64 -22.57 0.39 12.69
N CYS A 65 -22.06 -0.33 13.70
CA CYS A 65 -22.84 -1.34 14.42
C CYS A 65 -24.17 -0.79 15.00
N PRO A 66 -24.21 0.32 15.76
CA PRO A 66 -25.47 0.86 16.28
C PRO A 66 -26.46 1.27 15.19
N ASN A 67 -25.98 1.90 14.11
CA ASN A 67 -26.83 2.30 12.99
C ASN A 67 -27.44 1.08 12.28
N THR A 68 -26.65 0.03 12.06
CA THR A 68 -27.13 -1.23 11.50
C THR A 68 -28.15 -1.89 12.43
N ASN A 69 -27.88 -1.96 13.74
CA ASN A 69 -28.76 -2.60 14.71
C ASN A 69 -30.08 -1.84 14.88
N ALA A 70 -30.04 -0.50 14.89
CA ALA A 70 -31.25 0.32 14.93
C ALA A 70 -32.18 0.03 13.75
N GLN A 71 -31.62 -0.19 12.55
CA GLN A 71 -32.41 -0.56 11.38
C GLN A 71 -32.92 -2.01 11.46
N ALA A 72 -32.09 -2.93 11.97
CA ALA A 72 -32.42 -4.36 12.10
C ALA A 72 -33.46 -4.66 13.20
N ALA A 73 -33.57 -3.79 14.21
CA ALA A 73 -34.52 -3.91 15.31
C ALA A 73 -35.98 -4.04 14.84
N LYS A 74 -36.31 -3.42 13.70
CA LYS A 74 -37.63 -3.54 13.04
C LYS A 74 -38.02 -4.99 12.71
N TYR A 75 -37.04 -5.87 12.61
CA TYR A 75 -37.20 -7.25 12.17
C TYR A 75 -36.90 -8.27 13.29
N LYS A 76 -36.71 -7.83 14.55
CA LYS A 76 -36.32 -8.68 15.71
C LYS A 76 -35.01 -9.46 15.52
N TRP A 77 -34.04 -8.90 14.80
CA TRP A 77 -32.73 -9.52 14.61
C TRP A 77 -31.85 -9.31 15.83
N ARG A 78 -30.89 -10.21 16.01
CA ARG A 78 -29.82 -10.04 17.00
C ARG A 78 -28.89 -8.92 16.57
N ASP A 79 -28.46 -8.13 17.54
CA ASP A 79 -27.46 -7.08 17.34
C ASP A 79 -26.15 -7.62 16.78
N VAL A 80 -25.65 -6.92 15.75
CA VAL A 80 -24.35 -7.12 15.15
C VAL A 80 -23.28 -6.49 16.03
N THR A 81 -22.26 -7.28 16.36
CA THR A 81 -21.06 -6.85 17.08
C THR A 81 -19.99 -6.32 16.13
N MET A 82 -19.00 -5.57 16.65
CA MET A 82 -17.86 -5.11 15.84
C MET A 82 -17.09 -6.27 15.18
N ARG A 83 -16.96 -7.40 15.89
CA ARG A 83 -16.31 -8.60 15.37
C ARG A 83 -17.07 -9.17 14.17
N GLU A 84 -18.39 -9.26 14.26
CA GLU A 84 -19.24 -9.74 13.16
C GLU A 84 -19.22 -8.76 11.98
N MET A 85 -19.21 -7.45 12.23
CA MET A 85 -19.06 -6.42 11.19
C MET A 85 -17.72 -6.55 10.44
N TYR A 86 -16.60 -6.72 11.15
CA TYR A 86 -15.31 -6.95 10.53
C TYR A 86 -15.25 -8.25 9.71
N ARG A 87 -15.88 -9.32 10.19
CA ARG A 87 -15.99 -10.59 9.43
C ARG A 87 -16.81 -10.40 8.15
N TYR A 88 -17.92 -9.68 8.22
CA TYR A 88 -18.75 -9.36 7.06
C TYR A 88 -17.96 -8.56 6.01
N ILE A 89 -17.21 -7.53 6.43
CA ILE A 89 -16.34 -6.77 5.50
C ILE A 89 -15.26 -7.68 4.88
N GLY A 90 -14.67 -8.59 5.67
CA GLY A 90 -13.73 -9.60 5.17
C GLY A 90 -14.35 -10.51 4.10
N LEU A 91 -15.61 -10.91 4.30
CA LEU A 91 -16.37 -11.70 3.31
C LEU A 91 -16.60 -10.90 2.01
N LEU A 92 -16.88 -9.60 2.09
CA LEU A 92 -17.01 -8.74 0.90
C LEU A 92 -15.71 -8.69 0.09
N PHE A 93 -14.55 -8.61 0.75
CA PHE A 93 -13.27 -8.69 0.05
C PHE A 93 -13.04 -10.05 -0.59
N TYR A 94 -13.40 -11.13 0.10
CA TYR A 94 -13.34 -12.48 -0.48
C TYR A 94 -14.17 -12.58 -1.76
N MET A 95 -15.43 -12.12 -1.73
CA MET A 95 -16.33 -12.09 -2.90
C MET A 95 -15.84 -11.14 -4.01
N ALA A 96 -15.07 -10.11 -3.66
CA ALA A 96 -14.45 -9.23 -4.65
C ALA A 96 -13.31 -9.93 -5.39
N MET A 97 -12.48 -10.70 -4.68
CA MET A 97 -11.30 -11.37 -5.22
C MET A 97 -11.61 -12.72 -5.88
N VAL A 98 -12.47 -13.53 -5.27
CA VAL A 98 -12.84 -14.87 -5.73
C VAL A 98 -14.20 -14.75 -6.41
N LYS A 99 -14.27 -15.12 -7.70
CA LYS A 99 -15.52 -15.12 -8.47
C LYS A 99 -16.08 -16.53 -8.58
N LEU A 100 -17.22 -16.75 -7.93
CA LEU A 100 -17.99 -17.99 -8.03
C LEU A 100 -19.16 -17.82 -9.02
N PRO A 101 -19.64 -18.93 -9.63
CA PRO A 101 -20.72 -18.90 -10.63
C PRO A 101 -22.03 -18.30 -10.11
N SER A 102 -22.35 -18.50 -8.83
CA SER A 102 -23.54 -17.99 -8.17
C SER A 102 -23.23 -17.30 -6.85
N ILE A 103 -24.12 -16.40 -6.42
CA ILE A 103 -24.04 -15.78 -5.09
C ILE A 103 -24.25 -16.81 -3.97
N ILE A 104 -24.99 -17.89 -4.25
CA ILE A 104 -25.28 -18.96 -3.28
C ILE A 104 -24.00 -19.71 -2.93
N ASP A 105 -23.05 -19.81 -3.87
CA ASP A 105 -21.80 -20.56 -3.68
C ASP A 105 -20.85 -19.91 -2.66
N TYR A 106 -21.12 -18.67 -2.21
CA TYR A 106 -20.34 -18.00 -1.16
C TYR A 106 -20.83 -18.28 0.26
N TRP A 107 -21.98 -18.95 0.41
CA TRP A 107 -22.65 -19.22 1.68
C TRP A 107 -22.52 -20.70 2.06
#